data_AF-A0A2E3DRZ4-F1
#
_entry.id   AF-A0A2E3DRZ4-F1
#
_cell.length_a   1.000
_cell.length_b   1.000
_cell.length_c   1.000
_cell.angle_alpha   90.00
_cell.angle_beta   90.00
_cell.angle_gamma   90.00
#
_symmetry.space_group_name_H-M   'P 1'
#
loop_
_entity.id
_entity.type
_entity.pdbx_description
1 polymer ?
#
loop_
_entity_poly.entity_id
_entity_poly.type
_entity_poly.pdbx_seq_one_letter_code
_entity_poly.pdbx_strand_id
1 'polypeptide(L)'
;MKKIILCLIISFTTLIGSDLLQLKNGKITNKNNQPVFLKGVNTGNWLMLEMWMLNYAGKGIEDQHEFIETLEHRFGKEKAEELMDIYRSHWMKESDFDIIKSFDMNTIRLPFDYKLLMDSDTKPFKLKSDAWEWLDLTIKIAKEKGLYVILDMHGAPGRQSGMDHSGRVGYNKLWSNKGFQDQTAWLWKQISDRYKNESTIAAYDLLNEPWGSSEKNLKKIVLKCYKEIRKNNDNHLVIFPGHTSGIDFYKNIKSVELSNVIYTMHFYPGFFGWGSATPYIHAEFLLEGLLNWVAKMEKFNSPLLIGEFNVVLKGAGGGEMMKRYYDFYESLHWPATMWSYKVLDATGGVGDGSWGMVTNAKDISYVDLKTASYNEIRDWFISFGKMKITVDKDLRYWLTTKNKPAVLDDLPPKPPSILKPPYEDPLPISWKVRDIGRPLKGGQKINEDSWSFYGGGDDIWNTNDQFRYAYQKINTDFSLSIKIDSLYNVHQYAKAGLMIRKSLNSNSAHGLVNIFPSGNTEFGYRTNNGETMKAKSGPQIDLKNAKLKIKKLGKIIEFFVLDSNDWRKLGELNITKWGKSFYVGIATLSHDDSQLTKAQYSEINLIY
;
A
#
# COMPACT_ATOMS: atom_id res chain seq x y z
N MET A 1 -24.57 -24.87 32.86
CA MET A 1 -23.92 -26.14 33.29
C MET A 1 -24.46 -27.31 32.47
N LYS A 2 -23.69 -27.80 31.49
CA LYS A 2 -23.76 -29.18 30.97
C LYS A 2 -22.32 -29.61 30.69
N LYS A 3 -21.90 -30.71 31.33
CA LYS A 3 -20.54 -31.27 31.28
C LYS A 3 -20.27 -31.87 29.89
N ILE A 4 -19.16 -31.49 29.26
CA ILE A 4 -18.61 -32.14 28.08
C ILE A 4 -17.27 -32.78 28.48
N ILE A 5 -17.10 -34.04 28.12
CA ILE A 5 -15.95 -34.89 28.42
C ILE A 5 -14.77 -34.46 27.52
N LEU A 6 -13.64 -34.12 28.14
CA LEU A 6 -12.42 -33.69 27.49
C LEU A 6 -11.58 -34.92 27.10
N CYS A 7 -11.43 -35.20 25.81
CA CYS A 7 -10.35 -36.06 25.33
C CYS A 7 -9.07 -35.23 25.23
N LEU A 8 -8.06 -35.55 26.04
CA LEU A 8 -6.72 -34.97 25.94
C LEU A 8 -6.01 -35.53 24.70
N ILE A 9 -5.82 -34.69 23.68
CA ILE A 9 -4.76 -34.86 22.69
C ILE A 9 -3.60 -33.98 23.16
N ILE A 10 -2.46 -34.61 23.49
CA ILE A 10 -1.24 -33.87 23.82
C ILE A 10 -0.72 -33.27 22.51
N SER A 11 -1.02 -32.00 22.28
CA SER A 11 -0.31 -31.18 21.30
C SER A 11 0.82 -30.46 22.02
N PHE A 12 2.04 -30.53 21.46
CA PHE A 12 3.14 -29.67 21.90
C PHE A 12 2.82 -28.23 21.50
N THR A 13 2.08 -27.52 22.34
CA THR A 13 1.97 -26.07 22.24
C THR A 13 3.25 -25.47 22.80
N THR A 14 4.04 -24.82 21.95
CA THR A 14 5.01 -23.83 22.42
C THR A 14 4.21 -22.76 23.16
N LEU A 15 4.24 -22.77 24.50
CA LEU A 15 3.66 -21.70 25.28
C LEU A 15 4.31 -20.39 24.86
N ILE A 16 3.51 -19.42 24.43
CA ILE A 16 3.92 -18.02 24.41
C ILE A 16 4.38 -17.70 25.83
N GLY A 17 5.62 -17.22 25.96
CA GLY A 17 6.14 -16.81 27.26
C GLY A 17 5.21 -15.77 27.90
N SER A 18 5.04 -15.84 29.22
CA SER A 18 4.23 -14.92 30.02
C SER A 18 4.71 -13.46 30.02
N ASP A 19 5.73 -13.13 29.25
CA ASP A 19 6.48 -11.88 29.31
C ASP A 19 6.42 -11.16 27.97
N LEU A 20 6.41 -9.83 28.03
CA LEU A 20 6.34 -8.97 26.85
C LEU A 20 7.54 -9.19 25.92
N LEU A 21 7.30 -9.10 24.62
CA LEU A 21 8.38 -9.02 23.64
C LEU A 21 9.15 -7.71 23.79
N GLN A 22 10.47 -7.75 23.59
CA GLN A 22 11.38 -6.61 23.78
C GLN A 22 12.29 -6.42 22.57
N LEU A 23 12.63 -5.18 22.24
CA LEU A 23 13.64 -4.87 21.24
C LEU A 23 15.03 -4.89 21.88
N LYS A 24 15.89 -5.80 21.42
CA LYS A 24 17.29 -5.91 21.87
C LYS A 24 18.20 -6.10 20.67
N ASN A 25 19.25 -5.27 20.56
CA ASN A 25 20.25 -5.34 19.49
C ASN A 25 19.61 -5.44 18.08
N GLY A 26 18.60 -4.60 17.82
CA GLY A 26 17.91 -4.55 16.53
C GLY A 26 16.99 -5.74 16.23
N LYS A 27 16.68 -6.60 17.21
CA LYS A 27 15.79 -7.75 17.05
C LYS A 27 14.68 -7.78 18.09
N ILE A 28 13.50 -8.26 17.69
CA ILE A 28 12.43 -8.59 18.64
C ILE A 28 12.82 -9.87 19.36
N THR A 29 12.78 -9.86 20.69
CA THR A 29 13.21 -10.98 21.52
C THR A 29 12.19 -11.32 22.59
N ASN A 30 12.14 -12.60 22.96
CA ASN A 30 11.40 -13.06 24.13
C ASN A 30 12.20 -12.79 25.43
N LYS A 31 11.65 -13.19 26.58
CA LYS A 31 12.30 -13.07 27.89
C LYS A 31 13.69 -13.69 28.01
N ASN A 32 13.97 -14.73 27.22
CA ASN A 32 15.24 -15.44 27.20
C ASN A 32 16.24 -14.81 26.22
N ASN A 33 15.96 -13.61 25.70
CA ASN A 33 16.73 -12.90 24.68
C ASN A 33 16.84 -13.67 23.35
N GLN A 34 15.94 -14.62 23.09
CA GLN A 34 15.90 -15.33 21.82
C GLN A 34 15.12 -14.50 20.79
N PRO A 35 15.65 -14.31 19.57
CA PRO A 35 14.93 -13.66 18.49
C PRO A 35 13.58 -14.34 18.21
N VAL A 36 12.54 -13.53 18.00
CA VAL A 36 11.20 -13.98 17.64
C VAL A 36 10.85 -13.39 16.28
N PHE A 37 10.57 -14.27 15.31
CA PHE A 37 9.99 -13.88 14.03
C PHE A 37 8.46 -13.94 14.12
N LEU A 38 7.80 -12.80 13.96
CA LEU A 38 6.34 -12.73 13.92
C LEU A 38 5.87 -12.97 12.47
N LYS A 39 5.60 -14.25 12.17
CA LYS A 39 5.05 -14.71 10.89
C LYS A 39 3.53 -14.64 10.99
N GLY A 40 2.91 -13.67 10.33
CA GLY A 40 1.50 -13.40 10.55
C GLY A 40 0.66 -13.10 9.32
N VAL A 41 -0.59 -12.77 9.59
CA VAL A 41 -1.62 -12.39 8.61
C VAL A 41 -2.50 -11.29 9.19
N ASN A 42 -3.03 -10.43 8.33
CA ASN A 42 -4.02 -9.43 8.73
C ASN A 42 -5.44 -10.02 8.76
N THR A 43 -6.24 -9.67 9.75
CA THR A 43 -7.68 -9.98 9.79
C THR A 43 -8.50 -8.82 9.22
N GLY A 44 -8.23 -8.48 7.96
CA GLY A 44 -8.93 -7.42 7.25
C GLY A 44 -10.42 -7.69 7.10
N ASN A 45 -11.18 -6.62 6.90
CA ASN A 45 -12.64 -6.63 6.81
C ASN A 45 -13.35 -7.18 8.06
N TRP A 46 -12.70 -7.25 9.23
CA TRP A 46 -13.35 -7.71 10.47
C TRP A 46 -13.77 -6.56 11.39
N LEU A 47 -12.79 -5.88 11.99
CA LEU A 47 -12.99 -4.74 12.90
C LEU A 47 -12.74 -3.39 12.20
N MET A 48 -12.33 -3.46 10.94
CA MET A 48 -12.31 -2.38 9.95
C MET A 48 -12.76 -2.98 8.62
N LEU A 49 -13.76 -2.39 7.97
CA LEU A 49 -14.39 -2.85 6.74
C LEU A 49 -13.77 -2.20 5.50
N GLU A 50 -13.60 -3.02 4.48
CA GLU A 50 -13.25 -2.60 3.13
C GLU A 50 -14.23 -3.26 2.15
N MET A 51 -15.02 -2.42 1.46
CA MET A 51 -16.17 -2.91 0.70
C MET A 51 -15.79 -3.92 -0.38
N TRP A 52 -14.59 -3.82 -0.95
CA TRP A 52 -14.10 -4.77 -1.95
C TRP A 52 -13.89 -6.19 -1.36
N MET A 53 -13.44 -6.31 -0.11
CA MET A 53 -13.24 -7.61 0.55
C MET A 53 -14.56 -8.31 0.90
N LEU A 54 -15.63 -7.52 1.07
CA LEU A 54 -16.99 -8.01 1.26
C LEU A 54 -17.68 -8.37 -0.07
N ASN A 55 -16.99 -8.21 -1.21
CA ASN A 55 -17.60 -8.21 -2.54
C ASN A 55 -18.78 -7.23 -2.63
N TYR A 56 -18.62 -6.03 -2.06
CA TYR A 56 -19.63 -4.96 -2.02
C TYR A 56 -19.20 -3.71 -2.81
N ALA A 57 -17.94 -3.66 -3.28
CA ALA A 57 -17.45 -2.56 -4.12
C ALA A 57 -18.35 -2.34 -5.34
N GLY A 58 -18.67 -1.06 -5.62
CA GLY A 58 -19.53 -0.66 -6.73
C GLY A 58 -21.03 -0.91 -6.52
N LYS A 59 -21.47 -1.40 -5.35
CA LYS A 59 -22.88 -1.68 -5.04
C LYS A 59 -23.56 -0.56 -4.25
N GLY A 60 -23.16 0.68 -4.55
CA GLY A 60 -23.78 1.88 -4.03
C GLY A 60 -23.44 2.24 -2.58
N ILE A 61 -22.48 1.55 -1.94
CA ILE A 61 -21.86 1.98 -0.68
C ILE A 61 -20.36 2.04 -0.91
N GLU A 62 -19.74 3.18 -0.62
CA GLU A 62 -18.34 3.44 -0.92
C GLU A 62 -17.41 2.95 0.19
N ASP A 63 -17.78 3.16 1.47
CA ASP A 63 -16.91 2.90 2.63
C ASP A 63 -17.67 2.45 3.89
N GLN A 64 -16.91 2.16 4.96
CA GLN A 64 -17.46 1.78 6.27
C GLN A 64 -18.39 2.85 6.87
N HIS A 65 -18.09 4.13 6.67
CA HIS A 65 -18.90 5.20 7.23
C HIS A 65 -20.28 5.23 6.60
N GLU A 66 -20.38 5.18 5.26
CA GLU A 66 -21.66 5.10 4.55
C GLU A 66 -22.39 3.78 4.88
N PHE A 67 -21.64 2.67 5.04
CA PHE A 67 -22.21 1.38 5.43
C PHE A 67 -22.96 1.47 6.76
N ILE A 68 -22.30 2.00 7.80
CA ILE A 68 -22.90 2.13 9.14
C ILE A 68 -23.98 3.21 9.14
N GLU A 69 -23.75 4.36 8.49
CA GLU A 69 -24.74 5.45 8.41
C GLU A 69 -26.03 4.99 7.72
N THR A 70 -25.93 4.14 6.69
CA THR A 70 -27.09 3.53 6.04
C THR A 70 -27.90 2.70 7.02
N LEU A 71 -27.26 1.87 7.85
CA LEU A 71 -27.95 1.07 8.87
C LEU A 71 -28.58 1.96 9.95
N GLU A 72 -27.85 2.96 10.44
CA GLU A 72 -28.33 3.89 11.47
C GLU A 72 -29.53 4.70 10.98
N HIS A 73 -29.50 5.21 9.74
CA HIS A 73 -30.60 5.96 9.16
C HIS A 73 -31.86 5.10 8.99
N ARG A 74 -31.70 3.82 8.64
CA ARG A 74 -32.83 2.92 8.37
C ARG A 74 -33.44 2.30 9.63
N PHE A 75 -32.63 1.98 10.63
CA PHE A 75 -33.07 1.18 11.78
C PHE A 75 -32.82 1.83 13.15
N GLY A 76 -32.13 2.97 13.19
CA GLY A 76 -31.66 3.59 14.41
C GLY A 76 -30.35 2.99 14.92
N LYS A 77 -29.64 3.76 15.75
CA LYS A 77 -28.28 3.44 16.21
C LYS A 77 -28.18 2.09 16.92
N GLU A 78 -29.10 1.78 17.82
CA GLU A 78 -29.06 0.54 18.61
C GLU A 78 -29.15 -0.71 17.72
N LYS A 79 -30.08 -0.71 16.75
CA LYS A 79 -30.25 -1.81 15.80
C LYS A 79 -29.11 -1.89 14.79
N ALA A 80 -28.52 -0.76 14.41
CA ALA A 80 -27.33 -0.75 13.56
C ALA A 80 -26.14 -1.41 14.27
N GLU A 81 -25.91 -1.11 15.56
CA GLU A 81 -24.87 -1.77 16.35
C GLU A 81 -25.16 -3.26 16.53
N GLU A 82 -26.42 -3.66 16.80
CA GLU A 82 -26.81 -5.07 16.87
C GLU A 82 -26.46 -5.82 15.57
N LEU A 83 -26.77 -5.24 14.41
CA LEU A 83 -26.37 -5.82 13.12
C LEU A 83 -24.85 -5.90 12.98
N MET A 84 -24.11 -4.89 13.40
CA MET A 84 -22.65 -4.92 13.34
C MET A 84 -22.03 -5.95 14.28
N ASP A 85 -22.61 -6.22 15.44
CA ASP A 85 -22.17 -7.31 16.32
C ASP A 85 -22.46 -8.69 15.71
N ILE A 86 -23.60 -8.83 15.04
CA ILE A 86 -23.93 -10.03 14.28
C ILE A 86 -22.94 -10.22 13.12
N TYR A 87 -22.56 -9.15 12.42
CA TYR A 87 -21.51 -9.18 11.42
C TYR A 87 -20.18 -9.67 12.01
N ARG A 88 -19.68 -9.00 13.06
CA ARG A 88 -18.37 -9.29 13.65
C ARG A 88 -18.27 -10.72 14.21
N SER A 89 -19.36 -11.23 14.80
CA SER A 89 -19.43 -12.60 15.34
C SER A 89 -19.51 -13.69 14.27
N HIS A 90 -19.89 -13.35 13.04
CA HIS A 90 -20.03 -14.32 11.94
C HIS A 90 -18.97 -14.15 10.85
N TRP A 91 -18.31 -12.99 10.77
CA TRP A 91 -17.17 -12.78 9.87
C TRP A 91 -15.94 -13.57 10.33
N MET A 92 -15.62 -13.54 11.63
CA MET A 92 -14.53 -14.32 12.23
C MET A 92 -15.07 -15.18 13.38
N LYS A 93 -14.68 -16.44 13.38
CA LYS A 93 -14.98 -17.43 14.42
C LYS A 93 -13.69 -18.00 15.00
N GLU A 94 -13.79 -18.65 16.15
CA GLU A 94 -12.63 -19.28 16.79
C GLU A 94 -11.90 -20.27 15.86
N SER A 95 -12.65 -21.02 15.04
CA SER A 95 -12.08 -21.95 14.05
C SER A 95 -11.24 -21.27 12.97
N ASP A 96 -11.45 -19.98 12.70
CA ASP A 96 -10.63 -19.23 11.75
C ASP A 96 -9.19 -19.08 12.26
N PHE A 97 -8.98 -18.99 13.59
CA PHE A 97 -7.64 -18.95 14.20
C PHE A 97 -6.89 -20.28 14.01
N ASP A 98 -7.61 -21.41 14.04
CA ASP A 98 -7.02 -22.73 13.75
C ASP A 98 -6.59 -22.83 12.27
N ILE A 99 -7.34 -22.22 11.36
CA ILE A 99 -6.98 -22.15 9.94
C ILE A 99 -5.74 -21.29 9.75
N ILE A 100 -5.68 -20.10 10.37
CA ILE A 100 -4.49 -19.23 10.34
C ILE A 100 -3.25 -20.01 10.78
N LYS A 101 -3.34 -20.76 11.89
CA LYS A 101 -2.24 -21.64 12.34
C LYS A 101 -1.89 -22.74 11.35
N SER A 102 -2.85 -23.25 10.58
CA SER A 102 -2.60 -24.27 9.55
C SER A 102 -1.73 -23.77 8.39
N PHE A 103 -1.49 -22.45 8.27
CA PHE A 103 -0.51 -21.84 7.36
C PHE A 103 0.84 -21.58 8.04
N ASP A 104 1.09 -22.15 9.23
CA ASP A 104 2.30 -21.93 10.03
C ASP A 104 2.46 -20.45 10.47
N MET A 105 1.32 -19.75 10.66
CA MET A 105 1.30 -18.41 11.24
C MET A 105 1.32 -18.47 12.77
N ASN A 106 2.06 -17.55 13.37
CA ASN A 106 2.15 -17.36 14.82
C ASN A 106 1.61 -16.00 15.29
N THR A 107 1.21 -15.11 14.38
CA THR A 107 0.80 -13.74 14.68
C THR A 107 -0.42 -13.32 13.85
N ILE A 108 -1.32 -12.55 14.46
CA ILE A 108 -2.41 -11.84 13.78
C ILE A 108 -2.15 -10.33 13.93
N ARG A 109 -2.17 -9.58 12.81
CA ARG A 109 -2.35 -8.13 12.85
C ARG A 109 -3.84 -7.84 12.78
N LEU A 110 -4.35 -7.06 13.74
CA LEU A 110 -5.76 -6.78 13.96
C LEU A 110 -6.07 -5.32 13.62
N PRO A 111 -6.40 -5.01 12.36
CA PRO A 111 -6.97 -3.72 11.97
C PRO A 111 -8.26 -3.43 12.74
N PHE A 112 -8.35 -2.30 13.43
CA PHE A 112 -9.58 -1.86 14.10
C PHE A 112 -9.91 -0.38 13.86
N ASP A 113 -11.20 -0.06 13.78
CA ASP A 113 -11.70 1.32 13.81
C ASP A 113 -11.76 1.83 15.26
N TYR A 114 -11.26 3.04 15.52
CA TYR A 114 -11.41 3.72 16.82
C TYR A 114 -12.87 3.78 17.30
N LYS A 115 -13.84 3.74 16.37
CA LYS A 115 -15.27 3.74 16.69
C LYS A 115 -15.74 2.53 17.49
N LEU A 116 -14.97 1.44 17.50
CA LEU A 116 -15.21 0.33 18.44
C LEU A 116 -15.04 0.77 19.90
N LEU A 117 -14.13 1.71 20.15
CA LEU A 117 -13.82 2.18 21.49
C LEU A 117 -14.64 3.43 21.87
N MET A 118 -15.02 4.25 20.88
CA MET A 118 -15.62 5.56 21.10
C MET A 118 -16.72 5.88 20.07
N ASP A 119 -17.92 6.24 20.54
CA ASP A 119 -19.09 6.47 19.70
C ASP A 119 -19.01 7.67 18.75
N SER A 120 -18.36 8.76 19.19
CA SER A 120 -18.42 10.02 18.47
C SER A 120 -17.19 10.89 18.67
N ASP A 121 -16.73 11.43 17.55
CA ASP A 121 -15.82 12.55 17.42
C ASP A 121 -16.26 13.80 18.21
N THR A 122 -17.58 13.99 18.37
CA THR A 122 -18.19 15.15 19.03
C THR A 122 -18.49 14.93 20.51
N LYS A 123 -18.38 13.69 21.00
CA LYS A 123 -18.41 13.35 22.44
C LYS A 123 -17.09 12.66 22.82
N PRO A 124 -15.96 13.36 22.69
CA PRO A 124 -14.66 12.74 22.80
C PRO A 124 -14.32 12.33 24.23
N PHE A 125 -13.24 11.56 24.38
CA PHE A 125 -12.65 11.21 25.68
C PHE A 125 -13.57 10.38 26.59
N LYS A 126 -14.50 9.62 25.99
CA LYS A 126 -15.36 8.68 26.68
C LYS A 126 -15.40 7.37 25.92
N LEU A 127 -15.07 6.28 26.60
CA LEU A 127 -15.20 4.93 26.06
C LEU A 127 -16.68 4.53 25.99
N LYS A 128 -17.05 3.74 25.00
CA LYS A 128 -18.32 3.01 25.01
C LYS A 128 -18.35 2.02 26.19
N SER A 129 -19.53 1.61 26.61
CA SER A 129 -19.68 0.60 27.69
C SER A 129 -19.13 -0.77 27.30
N ASP A 130 -19.20 -1.08 26.01
CA ASP A 130 -18.76 -2.31 25.32
C ASP A 130 -17.39 -2.14 24.63
N ALA A 131 -16.68 -1.04 24.88
CA ALA A 131 -15.48 -0.64 24.12
C ALA A 131 -14.44 -1.76 23.93
N TRP A 132 -14.31 -2.66 24.90
CA TRP A 132 -13.25 -3.66 24.91
C TRP A 132 -13.64 -5.01 24.33
N GLU A 133 -14.93 -5.25 24.07
CA GLU A 133 -15.48 -6.60 23.80
C GLU A 133 -14.74 -7.34 22.68
N TRP A 134 -14.59 -6.70 21.52
CA TRP A 134 -13.98 -7.33 20.35
C TRP A 134 -12.46 -7.47 20.47
N LEU A 135 -11.79 -6.53 21.13
CA LEU A 135 -10.34 -6.62 21.37
C LEU A 135 -10.04 -7.72 22.41
N ASP A 136 -10.77 -7.75 23.52
CA ASP A 136 -10.64 -8.76 24.57
C ASP A 136 -10.91 -10.17 24.04
N LEU A 137 -11.97 -10.33 23.25
CA LEU A 137 -12.32 -11.61 22.64
C LEU A 137 -11.19 -12.11 21.74
N THR A 138 -10.66 -11.23 20.89
CA THR A 138 -9.56 -11.56 19.97
C THR A 138 -8.31 -11.97 20.74
N ILE A 139 -7.91 -11.18 21.74
CA ILE A 139 -6.73 -11.44 22.57
C ILE A 139 -6.90 -12.76 23.33
N LYS A 140 -8.07 -13.01 23.91
CA LYS A 140 -8.37 -14.25 24.62
C LYS A 140 -8.21 -15.47 23.70
N ILE A 141 -8.83 -15.45 22.53
CA ILE A 141 -8.74 -16.57 21.57
C ILE A 141 -7.29 -16.74 21.09
N ALA A 142 -6.61 -15.64 20.73
CA ALA A 142 -5.22 -15.68 20.32
C ALA A 142 -4.33 -16.33 21.40
N LYS A 143 -4.53 -15.95 22.66
CA LYS A 143 -3.81 -16.53 23.82
C LYS A 143 -4.05 -18.03 23.96
N GLU A 144 -5.31 -18.45 23.90
CA GLU A 144 -5.70 -19.87 23.96
C GLU A 144 -5.11 -20.68 22.79
N LYS A 145 -4.96 -20.05 21.62
CA LYS A 145 -4.39 -20.66 20.42
C LYS A 145 -2.87 -20.49 20.33
N GLY A 146 -2.21 -19.78 21.25
CA GLY A 146 -0.77 -19.53 21.19
C GLY A 146 -0.36 -18.66 19.98
N LEU A 147 -1.16 -17.65 19.67
CA LEU A 147 -0.90 -16.62 18.66
C LEU A 147 -0.59 -15.27 19.33
N TYR A 148 0.30 -14.50 18.73
CA TYR A 148 0.49 -13.09 19.07
C TYR A 148 -0.54 -12.20 18.36
N VAL A 149 -0.81 -11.03 18.93
CA VAL A 149 -1.66 -9.99 18.32
C VAL A 149 -0.87 -8.69 18.17
N ILE A 150 -0.92 -8.08 16.98
CA ILE A 150 -0.52 -6.69 16.75
C ILE A 150 -1.82 -5.87 16.67
N LEU A 151 -2.03 -4.95 17.60
CA LEU A 151 -3.19 -4.06 17.57
C LEU A 151 -2.93 -2.90 16.63
N ASP A 152 -3.69 -2.79 15.56
CA ASP A 152 -3.51 -1.78 14.52
C ASP A 152 -4.69 -0.81 14.47
N MET A 153 -4.45 0.45 14.88
CA MET A 153 -5.45 1.50 14.74
C MET A 153 -5.55 1.90 13.27
N HIS A 154 -6.39 1.16 12.57
CA HIS A 154 -6.55 1.23 11.13
C HIS A 154 -7.42 2.43 10.70
N GLY A 155 -8.28 2.90 11.60
CA GLY A 155 -8.97 4.18 11.47
C GLY A 155 -8.88 4.95 12.77
N ALA A 156 -8.20 6.10 12.75
CA ALA A 156 -8.07 6.97 13.91
C ALA A 156 -9.19 8.03 13.98
N PRO A 157 -9.43 8.66 15.15
CA PRO A 157 -10.29 9.83 15.24
C PRO A 157 -9.93 10.89 14.20
N GLY A 158 -10.92 11.40 13.48
CA GLY A 158 -10.68 12.34 12.39
C GLY A 158 -10.14 11.74 11.09
N ARG A 159 -9.79 10.44 11.08
CA ARG A 159 -9.16 9.69 9.97
C ARG A 159 -7.80 10.24 9.54
N GLN A 160 -6.87 9.33 9.27
CA GLN A 160 -5.47 9.62 8.95
C GLN A 160 -5.13 9.50 7.47
N SER A 161 -6.04 8.97 6.65
CA SER A 161 -5.95 8.93 5.20
C SER A 161 -7.27 9.42 4.60
N GLY A 162 -7.30 9.76 3.31
CA GLY A 162 -8.52 10.15 2.60
C GLY A 162 -9.21 8.98 1.89
N MET A 163 -8.83 7.75 2.23
CA MET A 163 -9.16 6.54 1.50
C MET A 163 -10.10 5.67 2.34
N ASP A 164 -10.80 4.77 1.64
CA ASP A 164 -11.82 3.87 2.18
C ASP A 164 -11.29 2.99 3.31
N HIS A 165 -10.06 2.49 3.21
CA HIS A 165 -9.44 1.65 4.26
C HIS A 165 -9.32 2.35 5.63
N SER A 166 -9.26 3.69 5.70
CA SER A 166 -9.32 4.38 7.02
C SER A 166 -10.73 4.43 7.63
N GLY A 167 -11.74 4.06 6.83
CA GLY A 167 -13.15 3.98 7.18
C GLY A 167 -14.01 5.14 6.67
N ARG A 168 -13.45 6.11 5.92
CA ARG A 168 -14.23 7.19 5.27
C ARG A 168 -13.49 7.89 4.13
N VAL A 169 -13.95 7.74 2.90
CA VAL A 169 -13.41 8.41 1.71
C VAL A 169 -13.54 9.93 1.83
N GLY A 170 -12.48 10.64 1.41
CA GLY A 170 -12.44 12.10 1.38
C GLY A 170 -12.39 12.79 2.75
N TYR A 171 -12.38 12.03 3.85
CA TYR A 171 -12.34 12.57 5.21
C TYR A 171 -10.98 12.30 5.83
N ASN A 172 -10.15 13.34 5.96
CA ASN A 172 -8.76 13.22 6.45
C ASN A 172 -8.41 14.41 7.38
N LYS A 173 -9.10 14.48 8.52
CA LYS A 173 -9.11 15.63 9.43
C LYS A 173 -8.15 15.51 10.60
N LEU A 174 -7.55 14.35 10.85
CA LEU A 174 -6.56 14.16 11.92
C LEU A 174 -5.42 15.18 11.83
N TRP A 175 -4.99 15.50 10.61
CA TRP A 175 -3.85 16.39 10.37
C TRP A 175 -4.12 17.85 10.71
N SER A 176 -5.32 18.33 10.43
CA SER A 176 -5.70 19.74 10.59
C SER A 176 -6.36 20.06 11.93
N ASN A 177 -6.76 19.04 12.70
CA ASN A 177 -7.55 19.24 13.92
C ASN A 177 -6.83 18.70 15.17
N LYS A 178 -6.49 19.61 16.08
CA LYS A 178 -5.84 19.25 17.37
C LYS A 178 -6.73 18.37 18.25
N GLY A 179 -8.05 18.54 18.21
CA GLY A 179 -8.99 17.71 18.97
C GLY A 179 -8.89 16.24 18.58
N PHE A 180 -8.85 15.93 17.28
CA PHE A 180 -8.65 14.56 16.80
C PHE A 180 -7.27 13.99 17.17
N GLN A 181 -6.24 14.82 17.16
CA GLN A 181 -4.90 14.44 17.64
C GLN A 181 -4.87 14.17 19.15
N ASP A 182 -5.65 14.90 19.94
CA ASP A 182 -5.80 14.68 21.38
C ASP A 182 -6.58 13.39 21.65
N GLN A 183 -7.67 13.15 20.91
CA GLN A 183 -8.48 11.93 21.00
C GLN A 183 -7.67 10.67 20.65
N THR A 184 -6.90 10.70 19.56
CA THR A 184 -6.07 9.57 19.13
C THR A 184 -5.05 9.20 20.21
N ALA A 185 -4.32 10.18 20.75
CA ALA A 185 -3.35 9.93 21.82
C ALA A 185 -4.03 9.47 23.12
N TRP A 186 -5.21 10.00 23.44
CA TRP A 186 -5.99 9.57 24.58
C TRP A 186 -6.47 8.11 24.46
N LEU A 187 -6.92 7.69 23.28
CA LEU A 187 -7.31 6.29 23.04
C LEU A 187 -6.13 5.34 23.20
N TRP A 188 -4.95 5.69 22.66
CA TRP A 188 -3.73 4.91 22.88
C TRP A 188 -3.35 4.85 24.36
N LYS A 189 -3.59 5.91 25.14
CA LYS A 189 -3.45 5.87 26.60
C LYS A 189 -4.41 4.87 27.24
N GLN A 190 -5.67 4.79 26.80
CA GLN A 190 -6.65 3.84 27.36
C GLN A 190 -6.29 2.39 27.00
N ILE A 191 -5.94 2.14 25.74
CA ILE A 191 -5.49 0.82 25.25
C ILE A 191 -4.28 0.36 26.07
N SER A 192 -3.29 1.23 26.20
CA SER A 192 -2.09 0.94 26.98
C SER A 192 -2.39 0.66 28.45
N ASP A 193 -3.23 1.46 29.11
CA ASP A 193 -3.51 1.24 30.53
C ASP A 193 -4.19 -0.11 30.78
N ARG A 194 -5.09 -0.52 29.87
CA ARG A 194 -5.76 -1.81 29.90
C ARG A 194 -4.80 -2.98 29.65
N TYR A 195 -3.93 -2.86 28.65
CA TYR A 195 -3.20 -3.99 28.10
C TYR A 195 -1.71 -4.04 28.45
N LYS A 196 -1.16 -3.09 29.20
CA LYS A 196 0.28 -2.99 29.55
C LYS A 196 0.95 -4.26 30.06
N ASN A 197 0.20 -5.24 30.56
CA ASN A 197 0.70 -6.52 31.09
C ASN A 197 0.28 -7.74 30.24
N GLU A 198 -0.37 -7.57 29.10
CA GLU A 198 -0.90 -8.68 28.30
C GLU A 198 0.10 -9.11 27.22
N SER A 199 0.92 -10.11 27.52
CA SER A 199 2.00 -10.61 26.64
C SER A 199 1.53 -11.26 25.34
N THR A 200 0.24 -11.54 25.19
CA THR A 200 -0.33 -11.97 23.90
C THR A 200 -0.25 -10.84 22.87
N ILE A 201 -0.28 -9.58 23.31
CA ILE A 201 -0.05 -8.45 22.41
C ILE A 201 1.46 -8.33 22.18
N ALA A 202 1.86 -8.49 20.92
CA ALA A 202 3.25 -8.30 20.52
C ALA A 202 3.60 -6.82 20.41
N ALA A 203 2.70 -6.02 19.83
CA ALA A 203 2.96 -4.61 19.54
C ALA A 203 1.69 -3.77 19.34
N TYR A 204 1.85 -2.45 19.46
CA TYR A 204 0.86 -1.46 19.07
C TYR A 204 1.26 -0.76 17.77
N ASP A 205 0.47 -0.93 16.71
CA ASP A 205 0.61 -0.25 15.42
C ASP A 205 -0.24 1.03 15.41
N LEU A 206 0.45 2.17 15.52
CA LEU A 206 -0.16 3.41 16.00
C LEU A 206 -1.17 4.03 15.03
N LEU A 207 -0.88 3.95 13.74
CA LEU A 207 -1.74 4.48 12.66
C LEU A 207 -1.44 3.70 11.38
N ASN A 208 -2.47 3.10 10.78
CA ASN A 208 -2.32 2.53 9.46
C ASN A 208 -2.21 3.63 8.38
N GLU A 209 -1.27 3.47 7.44
CA GLU A 209 -1.18 4.26 6.20
C GLU A 209 -1.57 5.75 6.31
N PRO A 210 -0.83 6.55 7.11
CA PRO A 210 -1.15 7.94 7.42
C PRO A 210 -0.89 8.88 6.23
N TRP A 211 -1.70 8.77 5.18
CA TRP A 211 -1.56 9.53 3.93
C TRP A 211 -2.16 10.93 4.03
N GLY A 212 -1.54 11.90 3.38
CA GLY A 212 -2.09 13.26 3.26
C GLY A 212 -1.62 14.25 4.32
N SER A 213 -0.44 14.02 4.92
CA SER A 213 0.25 15.03 5.74
C SER A 213 1.74 15.11 5.42
N SER A 214 2.45 15.96 6.16
CA SER A 214 3.92 16.00 6.11
C SER A 214 4.54 15.04 7.12
N GLU A 215 5.76 14.59 6.83
CA GLU A 215 6.63 13.85 7.75
C GLU A 215 6.69 14.49 9.15
N LYS A 216 6.75 15.83 9.21
CA LYS A 216 6.77 16.59 10.47
C LYS A 216 5.49 16.38 11.28
N ASN A 217 4.33 16.44 10.64
CA ASN A 217 3.04 16.27 11.31
C ASN A 217 2.84 14.82 11.77
N LEU A 218 3.21 13.85 10.92
CA LEU A 218 3.18 12.45 11.27
C LEU A 218 4.07 12.15 12.49
N LYS A 219 5.32 12.62 12.45
CA LYS A 219 6.25 12.51 13.59
C LYS A 219 5.66 13.10 14.87
N LYS A 220 4.99 14.26 14.78
CA LYS A 220 4.39 14.92 15.94
C LYS A 220 3.30 14.08 16.60
N ILE A 221 2.35 13.52 15.83
CA ILE A 221 1.24 12.74 16.40
C ILE A 221 1.73 11.38 16.93
N VAL A 222 2.64 10.71 16.21
CA VAL A 222 3.22 9.43 16.61
C VAL A 222 3.97 9.56 17.95
N LEU A 223 4.84 10.58 18.08
CA LEU A 223 5.56 10.82 19.34
C LEU A 223 4.63 11.22 20.48
N LYS A 224 3.48 11.84 20.18
CA LYS A 224 2.48 12.16 21.20
C LYS A 224 1.79 10.90 21.71
N CYS A 225 1.36 10.00 20.83
CA CYS A 225 0.76 8.72 21.22
C CYS A 225 1.76 7.87 22.01
N TYR A 226 3.00 7.76 21.52
CA TYR A 226 4.09 7.05 22.22
C TYR A 226 4.29 7.57 23.66
N LYS A 227 4.31 8.89 23.86
CA LYS A 227 4.44 9.49 25.20
C LYS A 227 3.28 9.12 26.11
N GLU A 228 2.04 9.12 25.62
CA GLU A 228 0.89 8.72 26.43
C GLU A 228 0.90 7.23 26.80
N ILE A 229 1.36 6.36 25.90
CA ILE A 229 1.57 4.93 26.19
C ILE A 229 2.62 4.77 27.31
N ARG A 230 3.80 5.37 27.14
CA ARG A 230 4.89 5.24 28.13
C ARG A 230 4.57 5.85 29.49
N LYS A 231 3.64 6.82 29.59
CA LYS A 231 3.14 7.33 30.89
C LYS A 231 2.46 6.25 31.74
N ASN A 232 1.93 5.19 31.13
CA ASN A 232 1.32 4.08 31.86
C ASN A 232 2.33 3.02 32.30
N ASN A 233 3.65 3.25 32.11
CA ASN A 233 4.72 2.27 32.29
C ASN A 233 4.56 1.03 31.41
N ASP A 234 3.90 1.19 30.28
CA ASP A 234 3.70 0.13 29.31
C ASP A 234 4.99 -0.07 28.50
N ASN A 235 5.50 -1.29 28.46
CA ASN A 235 6.75 -1.67 27.81
C ASN A 235 6.55 -2.49 26.52
N HIS A 236 5.33 -2.58 25.98
CA HIS A 236 5.08 -3.20 24.68
C HIS A 236 5.90 -2.52 23.56
N LEU A 237 6.18 -3.28 22.50
CA LEU A 237 6.67 -2.72 21.25
C LEU A 237 5.65 -1.71 20.70
N VAL A 238 6.14 -0.57 20.25
CA VAL A 238 5.32 0.45 19.57
C VAL A 238 5.85 0.61 18.15
N ILE A 239 4.97 0.43 17.18
CA ILE A 239 5.30 0.51 15.76
C ILE A 239 5.02 1.92 15.27
N PHE A 240 6.03 2.55 14.68
CA PHE A 240 5.93 3.85 14.06
C PHE A 240 5.66 3.68 12.55
N PRO A 241 4.56 4.25 12.03
CA PRO A 241 4.18 4.07 10.63
C PRO A 241 5.05 4.89 9.69
N GLY A 242 5.32 4.32 8.51
CA GLY A 242 5.96 5.03 7.41
C GLY A 242 5.09 6.11 6.78
N HIS A 243 5.76 7.07 6.15
CA HIS A 243 5.16 8.02 5.23
C HIS A 243 5.34 7.51 3.78
N THR A 244 4.64 8.09 2.79
CA THR A 244 4.87 7.76 1.38
C THR A 244 6.30 8.05 0.89
N SER A 245 7.05 8.89 1.62
CA SER A 245 8.48 9.16 1.41
C SER A 245 9.42 8.25 2.21
N GLY A 246 8.89 7.23 2.92
CA GLY A 246 9.64 6.32 3.77
C GLY A 246 9.64 6.72 5.25
N ILE A 247 10.72 6.41 5.97
CA ILE A 247 10.82 6.54 7.44
C ILE A 247 11.96 7.45 7.90
N ASP A 248 12.75 8.01 6.97
CA ASP A 248 14.02 8.66 7.29
C ASP A 248 13.88 9.89 8.21
N PHE A 249 12.70 10.53 8.21
CA PHE A 249 12.36 11.62 9.11
C PHE A 249 12.31 11.24 10.60
N TYR A 250 12.26 9.94 10.93
CA TYR A 250 12.41 9.45 12.30
C TYR A 250 13.86 9.40 12.77
N LYS A 251 14.85 9.54 11.88
CA LYS A 251 16.26 9.62 12.29
C LYS A 251 16.45 10.79 13.26
N ASN A 252 17.27 10.57 14.29
CA ASN A 252 17.68 11.58 15.27
C ASN A 252 16.51 12.22 16.06
N ILE A 253 15.55 11.42 16.54
CA ILE A 253 14.59 11.90 17.55
C ILE A 253 15.33 12.19 18.85
N LYS A 254 15.39 13.47 19.25
CA LYS A 254 15.99 13.93 20.52
C LYS A 254 14.96 14.43 21.53
N SER A 255 13.70 14.58 21.13
CA SER A 255 12.62 15.16 21.95
C SER A 255 11.99 14.16 22.94
N VAL A 256 12.39 12.89 22.86
CA VAL A 256 12.00 11.80 23.73
C VAL A 256 12.99 10.65 23.54
N GLU A 257 13.31 9.96 24.63
CA GLU A 257 14.07 8.70 24.56
C GLU A 257 13.14 7.58 24.09
N LEU A 258 13.54 6.88 23.03
CA LEU A 258 12.77 5.80 22.46
C LEU A 258 13.26 4.45 22.99
N SER A 259 12.32 3.64 23.48
CA SER A 259 12.53 2.25 23.87
C SER A 259 11.45 1.39 23.22
N ASN A 260 11.81 0.17 22.81
CA ASN A 260 10.88 -0.77 22.16
C ASN A 260 10.10 -0.15 20.99
N VAL A 261 10.80 0.56 20.10
CA VAL A 261 10.20 1.16 18.89
C VAL A 261 10.70 0.43 17.65
N ILE A 262 9.75 -0.02 16.84
CA ILE A 262 9.99 -0.56 15.50
C ILE A 262 9.23 0.27 14.47
N TYR A 263 9.41 -0.02 13.18
CA TYR A 263 8.81 0.76 12.10
C TYR A 263 7.97 -0.13 11.19
N THR A 264 7.00 0.40 10.44
CA THR A 264 6.24 -0.38 9.45
C THR A 264 6.21 0.28 8.07
N MET A 265 6.23 -0.56 7.03
CA MET A 265 6.01 -0.20 5.63
C MET A 265 5.20 -1.30 4.94
N HIS A 266 4.43 -0.93 3.94
CA HIS A 266 3.61 -1.84 3.15
C HIS A 266 4.13 -1.90 1.71
N PHE A 267 4.28 -3.11 1.18
CA PHE A 267 4.85 -3.32 -0.14
C PHE A 267 3.99 -4.26 -0.97
N TYR A 268 3.54 -3.78 -2.13
CA TYR A 268 2.74 -4.54 -3.07
C TYR A 268 3.37 -4.51 -4.47
N PRO A 269 4.47 -5.25 -4.70
CA PRO A 269 5.09 -5.31 -6.00
C PRO A 269 4.11 -5.75 -7.08
N GLY A 270 4.07 -5.00 -8.18
CA GLY A 270 3.13 -5.23 -9.27
C GLY A 270 1.73 -4.66 -9.07
N PHE A 271 1.51 -3.83 -8.04
CA PHE A 271 0.26 -3.10 -7.81
C PHE A 271 0.51 -1.63 -7.47
N PHE A 272 -0.53 -0.80 -7.52
CA PHE A 272 -0.51 0.59 -7.06
C PHE A 272 0.61 1.47 -7.65
N GLY A 273 0.83 1.35 -8.96
CA GLY A 273 1.88 2.06 -9.67
C GLY A 273 3.18 1.26 -9.82
N TRP A 274 3.27 0.04 -9.28
CA TRP A 274 4.47 -0.80 -9.32
C TRP A 274 4.63 -1.67 -10.58
N GLY A 275 3.98 -1.30 -11.70
CA GLY A 275 3.91 -2.14 -12.89
C GLY A 275 2.96 -3.34 -12.69
N SER A 276 3.11 -4.38 -13.51
CA SER A 276 2.30 -5.60 -13.43
C SER A 276 2.93 -6.66 -12.51
N ALA A 277 2.11 -7.30 -11.69
CA ALA A 277 2.53 -8.43 -10.84
C ALA A 277 3.00 -9.61 -11.71
N THR A 278 4.32 -9.71 -11.86
CA THR A 278 5.03 -10.74 -12.63
C THR A 278 6.18 -11.27 -11.79
N PRO A 279 6.70 -12.48 -12.07
CA PRO A 279 7.83 -13.02 -11.33
C PRO A 279 9.05 -12.09 -11.37
N TYR A 280 9.27 -11.41 -12.49
CA TYR A 280 10.33 -10.41 -12.65
C TYR A 280 10.24 -9.27 -11.63
N ILE A 281 9.07 -8.62 -11.50
CA ILE A 281 8.89 -7.48 -10.59
C ILE A 281 9.07 -7.91 -9.13
N HIS A 282 8.62 -9.11 -8.77
CA HIS A 282 8.85 -9.64 -7.43
C HIS A 282 10.33 -9.99 -7.18
N ALA A 283 11.01 -10.60 -8.17
CA ALA A 283 12.43 -10.91 -8.10
C ALA A 283 13.27 -9.64 -7.96
N GLU A 284 13.00 -8.61 -8.74
CA GLU A 284 13.65 -7.30 -8.65
C GLU A 284 13.45 -6.66 -7.27
N PHE A 285 12.22 -6.70 -6.73
CA PHE A 285 11.98 -6.19 -5.39
C PHE A 285 12.70 -6.99 -4.30
N LEU A 286 12.72 -8.33 -4.38
CA LEU A 286 13.43 -9.19 -3.42
C LEU A 286 14.95 -8.97 -3.46
N LEU A 287 15.53 -8.97 -4.66
CA LEU A 287 16.98 -8.96 -4.87
C LEU A 287 17.60 -7.57 -4.79
N GLU A 288 16.81 -6.51 -4.97
CA GLU A 288 17.33 -5.14 -4.99
C GLU A 288 16.56 -4.22 -4.04
N GLY A 289 15.24 -4.18 -4.18
CA GLY A 289 14.38 -3.28 -3.41
C GLY A 289 14.49 -3.48 -1.90
N LEU A 290 14.37 -4.73 -1.44
CA LEU A 290 14.49 -5.07 -0.02
C LEU A 290 15.90 -4.89 0.51
N LEU A 291 16.96 -5.11 -0.30
CA LEU A 291 18.33 -4.88 0.15
C LEU A 291 18.58 -3.40 0.50
N ASN A 292 17.96 -2.46 -0.23
CA ASN A 292 17.99 -1.05 0.13
C ASN A 292 17.32 -0.79 1.49
N TRP A 293 16.24 -1.50 1.80
CA TRP A 293 15.62 -1.44 3.12
C TRP A 293 16.48 -2.09 4.20
N VAL A 294 17.16 -3.21 3.92
CA VAL A 294 18.10 -3.84 4.86
C VAL A 294 19.18 -2.84 5.27
N ALA A 295 19.86 -2.23 4.30
CA ALA A 295 20.89 -1.21 4.55
C ALA A 295 20.34 0.03 5.27
N LYS A 296 19.05 0.37 5.07
CA LYS A 296 18.37 1.43 5.81
C LYS A 296 18.15 1.04 7.26
N MET A 297 17.61 -0.15 7.52
CA MET A 297 17.23 -0.61 8.86
C MET A 297 18.43 -0.94 9.74
N GLU A 298 19.56 -1.35 9.17
CA GLU A 298 20.84 -1.44 9.90
C GLU A 298 21.19 -0.10 10.58
N LYS A 299 20.94 1.03 9.91
CA LYS A 299 21.18 2.38 10.47
C LYS A 299 20.17 2.76 11.55
N PHE A 300 18.97 2.18 11.53
CA PHE A 300 17.95 2.36 12.56
C PHE A 300 18.17 1.44 13.76
N ASN A 301 18.97 0.37 13.62
CA ASN A 301 19.15 -0.68 14.63
C ASN A 301 17.81 -1.21 15.16
N SER A 302 16.88 -1.49 14.24
CA SER A 302 15.51 -1.91 14.54
C SER A 302 14.95 -2.71 13.36
N PRO A 303 14.08 -3.71 13.59
CA PRO A 303 13.44 -4.42 12.50
C PRO A 303 12.36 -3.54 11.84
N LEU A 304 12.03 -3.89 10.59
CA LEU A 304 10.90 -3.31 9.87
C LEU A 304 9.76 -4.32 9.85
N LEU A 305 8.60 -3.96 10.37
CA LEU A 305 7.36 -4.67 10.12
C LEU A 305 6.98 -4.48 8.66
N ILE A 306 6.87 -5.59 7.94
CA ILE A 306 6.17 -5.63 6.66
C ILE A 306 4.69 -5.84 6.99
N GLY A 307 4.01 -4.74 7.33
CA GLY A 307 2.66 -4.76 7.90
C GLY A 307 1.62 -5.28 6.93
N GLU A 308 1.87 -5.06 5.64
CA GLU A 308 1.04 -5.57 4.56
C GLU A 308 1.89 -5.84 3.31
N PHE A 309 1.63 -7.00 2.71
CA PHE A 309 2.14 -7.41 1.41
C PHE A 309 1.30 -8.56 0.87
N ASN A 310 1.31 -8.79 -0.44
CA ASN A 310 0.71 -9.98 -1.03
C ASN A 310 1.35 -10.34 -2.39
N VAL A 311 1.29 -11.62 -2.77
CA VAL A 311 1.49 -12.15 -4.11
C VAL A 311 0.15 -12.69 -4.57
N VAL A 312 -0.68 -11.79 -5.07
CA VAL A 312 -2.10 -12.06 -5.39
C VAL A 312 -2.23 -13.00 -6.59
N LEU A 313 -1.37 -12.83 -7.60
CA LEU A 313 -1.50 -13.54 -8.87
C LEU A 313 -0.68 -14.84 -8.88
N LYS A 314 -1.31 -15.97 -9.25
CA LYS A 314 -0.57 -17.22 -9.49
C LYS A 314 0.50 -17.05 -10.57
N GLY A 315 0.18 -16.30 -11.62
CA GLY A 315 1.14 -15.96 -12.69
C GLY A 315 2.34 -15.13 -12.23
N ALA A 316 2.26 -14.48 -11.06
CA ALA A 316 3.38 -13.77 -10.43
C ALA A 316 4.27 -14.67 -9.55
N GLY A 317 3.95 -15.97 -9.48
CA GLY A 317 4.66 -16.98 -8.69
C GLY A 317 3.88 -17.53 -7.49
N GLY A 318 2.66 -17.03 -7.23
CA GLY A 318 1.71 -17.61 -6.27
C GLY A 318 2.31 -17.89 -4.87
N GLY A 319 1.94 -19.03 -4.29
CA GLY A 319 2.40 -19.44 -2.97
C GLY A 319 3.93 -19.58 -2.87
N GLU A 320 4.60 -19.99 -3.94
CA GLU A 320 6.06 -20.14 -3.94
C GLU A 320 6.76 -18.78 -3.77
N MET A 321 6.31 -17.76 -4.50
CA MET A 321 6.84 -16.41 -4.34
C MET A 321 6.48 -15.82 -2.98
N MET A 322 5.29 -16.12 -2.45
CA MET A 322 4.94 -15.76 -1.08
C MET A 322 5.89 -16.38 -0.05
N LYS A 323 6.26 -17.67 -0.21
CA LYS A 323 7.28 -18.31 0.63
C LYS A 323 8.61 -17.56 0.58
N ARG A 324 9.07 -17.13 -0.60
CA ARG A 324 10.33 -16.36 -0.72
C ARG A 324 10.32 -15.10 0.12
N TYR A 325 9.22 -14.36 0.15
CA TYR A 325 9.09 -13.18 0.99
C TYR A 325 9.18 -13.52 2.47
N TYR A 326 8.39 -14.49 2.94
CA TYR A 326 8.44 -14.89 4.34
C TYR A 326 9.81 -15.44 4.76
N ASP A 327 10.44 -16.29 3.94
CA ASP A 327 11.79 -16.82 4.20
C ASP A 327 12.83 -15.68 4.27
N PHE A 328 12.72 -14.68 3.37
CA PHE A 328 13.59 -13.50 3.39
C PHE A 328 13.39 -12.68 4.67
N TYR A 329 12.15 -12.37 5.04
CA TYR A 329 11.85 -11.61 6.26
C TYR A 329 12.25 -12.38 7.54
N GLU A 330 12.05 -13.70 7.56
CA GLU A 330 12.49 -14.57 8.64
C GLU A 330 14.02 -14.50 8.83
N SER A 331 14.78 -14.55 7.73
CA SER A 331 16.24 -14.46 7.76
C SER A 331 16.76 -13.17 8.39
N LEU A 332 15.96 -12.10 8.34
CA LEU A 332 16.25 -10.80 8.94
C LEU A 332 15.63 -10.63 10.34
N HIS A 333 14.80 -11.58 10.79
CA HIS A 333 13.89 -11.46 11.94
C HIS A 333 12.99 -10.21 11.87
N TRP A 334 12.55 -9.86 10.67
CA TRP A 334 11.60 -8.77 10.44
C TRP A 334 10.19 -9.32 10.55
N PRO A 335 9.32 -8.77 11.41
CA PRO A 335 7.94 -9.26 11.48
C PRO A 335 7.22 -8.98 10.15
N ALA A 336 6.32 -9.88 9.74
CA ALA A 336 5.67 -9.78 8.43
C ALA A 336 4.24 -10.32 8.47
N THR A 337 3.29 -9.55 7.94
CA THR A 337 1.87 -9.90 7.93
C THR A 337 1.28 -9.73 6.53
N MET A 338 0.90 -10.84 5.87
CA MET A 338 0.27 -10.76 4.55
C MET A 338 -1.13 -10.15 4.64
N TRP A 339 -1.55 -9.46 3.58
CA TRP A 339 -2.91 -8.95 3.44
C TRP A 339 -3.68 -9.78 2.40
N SER A 340 -4.62 -10.66 2.75
CA SER A 340 -5.28 -10.77 4.06
C SER A 340 -5.77 -12.18 4.37
N TYR A 341 -6.41 -12.39 5.53
CA TYR A 341 -6.94 -13.69 5.92
C TYR A 341 -8.14 -14.12 5.06
N LYS A 342 -9.21 -13.31 5.01
CA LYS A 342 -10.50 -13.67 4.40
C LYS A 342 -10.97 -12.60 3.44
N VAL A 343 -11.23 -13.00 2.19
CA VAL A 343 -11.77 -12.14 1.13
C VAL A 343 -12.88 -12.88 0.42
N LEU A 344 -14.05 -12.27 0.28
CA LEU A 344 -15.16 -12.88 -0.45
C LEU A 344 -15.03 -12.64 -1.95
N ASP A 345 -15.32 -13.68 -2.72
CA ASP A 345 -15.41 -13.69 -4.17
C ASP A 345 -16.87 -13.86 -4.61
N ALA A 346 -17.27 -13.27 -5.73
CA ALA A 346 -18.66 -13.36 -6.19
C ALA A 346 -19.09 -14.80 -6.53
N THR A 347 -18.18 -15.61 -7.07
CA THR A 347 -18.41 -16.98 -7.54
C THR A 347 -17.89 -18.04 -6.57
N GLY A 348 -16.98 -17.65 -5.68
CA GLY A 348 -16.33 -18.52 -4.72
C GLY A 348 -15.23 -19.39 -5.33
N GLY A 349 -14.45 -20.00 -4.44
CA GLY A 349 -13.26 -20.75 -4.80
C GLY A 349 -12.02 -19.86 -4.96
N VAL A 350 -10.85 -20.48 -4.86
CA VAL A 350 -9.57 -19.76 -4.95
C VAL A 350 -9.21 -19.60 -6.43
N GLY A 351 -9.52 -18.42 -6.97
CA GLY A 351 -9.15 -18.02 -8.33
C GLY A 351 -7.68 -17.65 -8.48
N ASP A 352 -7.29 -17.19 -9.66
CA ASP A 352 -5.90 -16.84 -9.97
C ASP A 352 -5.43 -15.51 -9.35
N GLY A 353 -6.35 -14.72 -8.81
CA GLY A 353 -6.08 -13.44 -8.16
C GLY A 353 -6.69 -13.31 -6.77
N SER A 354 -6.77 -14.40 -6.01
CA SER A 354 -7.35 -14.39 -4.67
C SER A 354 -6.41 -13.67 -3.69
N TRP A 355 -6.94 -12.69 -2.96
CA TRP A 355 -6.19 -11.92 -1.95
C TRP A 355 -6.18 -12.59 -0.57
N GLY A 356 -7.08 -13.54 -0.33
CA GLY A 356 -7.29 -14.17 0.98
C GLY A 356 -6.56 -15.51 1.12
N MET A 357 -6.14 -15.86 2.33
CA MET A 357 -5.85 -17.26 2.69
C MET A 357 -7.09 -18.16 2.51
N VAL A 358 -8.26 -17.58 2.75
CA VAL A 358 -9.55 -18.22 2.56
C VAL A 358 -10.52 -17.32 1.82
N THR A 359 -11.48 -17.95 1.16
CA THR A 359 -12.63 -17.32 0.50
C THR A 359 -13.88 -18.18 0.66
N ASN A 360 -15.04 -17.71 0.20
CA ASN A 360 -16.27 -18.50 0.13
C ASN A 360 -16.12 -19.66 -0.87
N ALA A 361 -16.72 -20.82 -0.58
CA ALA A 361 -16.62 -22.00 -1.44
C ALA A 361 -17.62 -22.04 -2.59
N LYS A 362 -18.66 -21.24 -2.50
CA LYS A 362 -19.72 -21.11 -3.51
C LYS A 362 -20.05 -19.63 -3.66
N ASP A 363 -20.82 -19.32 -4.69
CA ASP A 363 -21.38 -18.00 -4.92
C ASP A 363 -22.07 -17.44 -3.67
N ILE A 364 -21.95 -16.12 -3.50
CA ILE A 364 -22.58 -15.38 -2.41
C ILE A 364 -23.72 -14.53 -2.94
N SER A 365 -24.83 -14.55 -2.23
CA SER A 365 -25.94 -13.65 -2.52
C SER A 365 -25.63 -12.23 -2.06
N TYR A 366 -26.06 -11.27 -2.87
CA TYR A 366 -26.01 -9.86 -2.54
C TYR A 366 -27.28 -9.43 -1.80
N VAL A 367 -27.13 -8.59 -0.78
CA VAL A 367 -28.22 -7.91 -0.10
C VAL A 367 -28.00 -6.41 -0.21
N ASP A 368 -28.96 -5.69 -0.78
CA ASP A 368 -28.92 -4.24 -0.89
C ASP A 368 -29.27 -3.60 0.45
N LEU A 369 -28.25 -3.04 1.11
CA LEU A 369 -28.39 -2.38 2.41
C LEU A 369 -29.31 -1.16 2.39
N LYS A 370 -29.63 -0.57 1.23
CA LYS A 370 -30.52 0.58 1.14
C LYS A 370 -32.00 0.18 1.14
N THR A 371 -32.31 -1.05 0.74
CA THR A 371 -33.70 -1.49 0.52
C THR A 371 -34.10 -2.73 1.34
N ALA A 372 -33.19 -3.65 1.61
CA ALA A 372 -33.47 -4.91 2.31
C ALA A 372 -33.95 -4.70 3.75
N SER A 373 -34.88 -5.51 4.24
CA SER A 373 -35.36 -5.46 5.62
C SER A 373 -34.25 -5.74 6.64
N TYR A 374 -34.48 -5.36 7.89
CA TYR A 374 -33.59 -5.67 9.01
C TYR A 374 -33.24 -7.16 9.08
N ASN A 375 -34.24 -8.04 8.92
CA ASN A 375 -34.05 -9.49 8.99
C ASN A 375 -33.23 -10.02 7.81
N GLU A 376 -33.42 -9.50 6.60
CA GLU A 376 -32.62 -9.91 5.43
C GLU A 376 -31.13 -9.56 5.62
N ILE A 377 -30.84 -8.37 6.15
CA ILE A 377 -29.45 -7.95 6.44
C ILE A 377 -28.86 -8.80 7.57
N ARG A 378 -29.64 -9.02 8.64
CA ARG A 378 -29.24 -9.89 9.75
C ARG A 378 -28.89 -11.30 9.26
N ASP A 379 -29.77 -11.90 8.47
CA ASP A 379 -29.61 -13.27 7.99
C ASP A 379 -28.44 -13.37 6.99
N TRP A 380 -28.19 -12.31 6.22
CA TRP A 380 -27.00 -12.18 5.38
C TRP A 380 -25.70 -12.16 6.20
N PHE A 381 -25.63 -11.36 7.27
CA PHE A 381 -24.47 -11.36 8.17
C PHE A 381 -24.26 -12.71 8.86
N ILE A 382 -25.34 -13.35 9.34
CA ILE A 382 -25.28 -14.70 9.92
C ILE A 382 -24.75 -15.72 8.89
N SER A 383 -25.06 -15.53 7.61
CA SER A 383 -24.64 -16.44 6.55
C SER A 383 -23.12 -16.54 6.44
N PHE A 384 -22.36 -15.47 6.73
CA PHE A 384 -20.90 -15.50 6.70
C PHE A 384 -20.30 -16.53 7.66
N GLY A 385 -20.94 -16.73 8.81
CA GLY A 385 -20.53 -17.73 9.77
C GLY A 385 -20.95 -19.15 9.39
N LYS A 386 -22.00 -19.33 8.59
CA LYS A 386 -22.46 -20.66 8.16
C LYS A 386 -21.84 -21.10 6.84
N MET A 387 -21.25 -20.15 6.12
CA MET A 387 -20.66 -20.35 4.81
C MET A 387 -19.52 -21.36 4.86
N LYS A 388 -19.53 -22.27 3.88
CA LYS A 388 -18.37 -23.12 3.62
C LYS A 388 -17.26 -22.26 3.02
N ILE A 389 -16.08 -22.33 3.61
CA ILE A 389 -14.89 -21.64 3.13
C ILE A 389 -14.01 -22.57 2.29
N THR A 390 -13.35 -22.02 1.28
CA THR A 390 -12.25 -22.64 0.53
C THR A 390 -10.94 -22.08 1.05
N VAL A 391 -10.02 -22.98 1.36
CA VAL A 391 -8.65 -22.66 1.76
C VAL A 391 -7.76 -22.63 0.52
N ASP A 392 -6.91 -21.62 0.38
CA ASP A 392 -5.86 -21.61 -0.64
C ASP A 392 -4.81 -22.69 -0.31
N LYS A 393 -4.90 -23.81 -1.05
CA LYS A 393 -4.03 -24.97 -0.84
C LYS A 393 -2.62 -24.74 -1.35
N ASP A 394 -2.43 -23.94 -2.40
CA ASP A 394 -1.12 -23.63 -2.95
C ASP A 394 -0.34 -22.76 -1.97
N LEU A 395 -0.96 -21.67 -1.52
CA LEU A 395 -0.41 -20.81 -0.50
C LEU A 395 -0.10 -21.58 0.79
N ARG A 396 -1.03 -22.41 1.28
CA ARG A 396 -0.80 -23.20 2.49
C ARG A 396 0.34 -24.19 2.33
N TYR A 397 0.41 -24.87 1.19
CA TYR A 397 1.49 -25.80 0.90
C TYR A 397 2.84 -25.10 0.99
N TRP A 398 3.01 -23.98 0.30
CA TRP A 398 4.27 -23.26 0.28
C TRP A 398 4.62 -22.63 1.63
N LEU A 399 3.66 -22.11 2.38
CA LEU A 399 3.95 -21.52 3.70
C LEU A 399 4.27 -22.55 4.80
N THR A 400 3.97 -23.82 4.58
CA THR A 400 4.19 -24.91 5.56
C THR A 400 5.24 -25.93 5.12
N THR A 401 5.60 -25.97 3.83
CA THR A 401 6.57 -26.93 3.31
C THR A 401 7.99 -26.59 3.73
N LYS A 402 8.81 -27.64 3.88
CA LYS A 402 10.27 -27.53 4.03
C LYS A 402 11.01 -27.45 2.70
N ASN A 403 10.29 -27.60 1.58
CA ASN A 403 10.87 -27.50 0.25
C ASN A 403 11.39 -26.09 0.01
N LYS A 404 12.57 -25.97 -0.58
CA LYS A 404 13.10 -24.69 -1.01
C LYS A 404 12.38 -24.23 -2.28
N PRO A 405 12.06 -22.94 -2.41
CA PRO A 405 11.67 -22.38 -3.70
C PRO A 405 12.75 -22.67 -4.76
N ALA A 406 12.36 -22.74 -6.03
CA ALA A 406 13.28 -22.82 -7.16
C ALA A 406 14.29 -21.66 -7.15
N VAL A 407 15.33 -21.69 -7.96
CA VAL A 407 16.18 -20.50 -8.12
C VAL A 407 15.39 -19.47 -8.94
N LEU A 408 15.40 -18.20 -8.52
CA LEU A 408 14.85 -17.13 -9.36
C LEU A 408 15.78 -16.93 -10.55
N ASP A 409 15.23 -16.69 -11.73
CA ASP A 409 16.02 -16.31 -12.89
C ASP A 409 16.86 -15.07 -12.58
N ASP A 410 18.07 -15.03 -13.13
CA ASP A 410 18.96 -13.88 -12.97
C ASP A 410 18.28 -12.64 -13.55
N LEU A 411 18.33 -11.54 -12.78
CA LEU A 411 17.91 -10.25 -13.30
C LEU A 411 18.89 -9.81 -14.40
N PRO A 412 18.39 -9.18 -15.48
CA PRO A 412 19.26 -8.60 -16.49
C PRO A 412 20.20 -7.59 -15.81
N PRO A 413 21.49 -7.58 -16.15
CA PRO A 413 22.46 -6.73 -15.49
C PRO A 413 22.06 -5.27 -15.64
N LYS A 414 22.12 -4.51 -14.53
CA LYS A 414 21.87 -3.07 -14.59
C LYS A 414 22.90 -2.37 -15.48
N PRO A 415 22.48 -1.35 -16.23
CA PRO A 415 23.42 -0.53 -16.98
C PRO A 415 24.40 0.18 -16.03
N PRO A 416 25.63 0.50 -16.48
CA PRO A 416 26.58 1.25 -15.69
C PRO A 416 26.01 2.58 -15.22
N SER A 417 26.33 2.98 -13.98
CA SER A 417 25.87 4.25 -13.42
C SER A 417 26.44 5.45 -14.18
N ILE A 418 25.58 6.41 -14.54
CA ILE A 418 25.94 7.62 -15.27
C ILE A 418 25.74 8.82 -14.33
N LEU A 419 26.82 9.34 -13.76
CA LEU A 419 26.76 10.48 -12.82
C LEU A 419 26.81 11.85 -13.52
N LYS A 420 27.29 11.87 -14.77
CA LYS A 420 27.39 13.07 -15.61
C LYS A 420 27.04 12.70 -17.04
N PRO A 421 26.30 13.55 -17.76
CA PRO A 421 25.92 13.23 -19.13
C PRO A 421 27.16 13.25 -20.03
N PRO A 422 27.31 12.28 -20.95
CA PRO A 422 28.45 12.25 -21.86
C PRO A 422 28.35 13.27 -23.01
N TYR A 423 27.17 13.84 -23.25
CA TYR A 423 26.90 14.77 -24.36
C TYR A 423 25.92 15.87 -23.94
N GLU A 424 26.03 17.05 -24.55
CA GLU A 424 25.13 18.20 -24.34
C GLU A 424 24.89 18.93 -25.67
N ASP A 425 24.51 18.18 -26.71
CA ASP A 425 24.35 18.70 -28.07
C ASP A 425 23.19 19.71 -28.18
N PRO A 426 23.30 20.78 -28.98
CA PRO A 426 22.18 21.69 -29.20
C PRO A 426 21.00 20.96 -29.86
N LEU A 427 19.77 21.30 -29.47
CA LEU A 427 18.57 20.83 -30.15
C LEU A 427 18.25 21.68 -31.39
N PRO A 428 17.44 21.18 -32.34
CA PRO A 428 16.93 22.00 -33.43
C PRO A 428 16.23 23.25 -32.91
N ILE A 429 16.31 24.36 -33.65
CA ILE A 429 15.92 25.72 -33.22
C ILE A 429 14.54 25.81 -32.56
N SER A 430 13.57 25.02 -33.00
CA SER A 430 12.19 25.03 -32.45
C SER A 430 12.07 24.35 -31.07
N TRP A 431 13.05 23.56 -30.67
CA TRP A 431 13.09 22.80 -29.42
C TRP A 431 13.99 23.46 -28.36
N LYS A 432 13.57 23.34 -27.11
CA LYS A 432 14.35 23.73 -25.93
C LYS A 432 14.49 22.54 -24.99
N VAL A 433 15.49 22.53 -24.12
CA VAL A 433 15.65 21.50 -23.08
C VAL A 433 15.87 22.13 -21.72
N ARG A 434 15.34 21.49 -20.68
CA ARG A 434 15.53 21.89 -19.29
C ARG A 434 15.38 20.71 -18.35
N ASP A 435 16.20 20.70 -17.29
CA ASP A 435 15.97 19.89 -16.12
C ASP A 435 14.94 20.56 -15.19
N ILE A 436 13.80 19.92 -15.02
CA ILE A 436 12.66 20.39 -14.23
C ILE A 436 12.85 19.88 -12.82
N GLY A 437 12.68 20.73 -11.80
CA GLY A 437 12.73 20.29 -10.40
C GLY A 437 14.12 20.20 -9.77
N ARG A 438 15.16 20.61 -10.48
CA ARG A 438 16.58 20.50 -10.06
C ARG A 438 17.07 19.05 -9.81
N PRO A 439 16.80 18.10 -10.72
CA PRO A 439 17.42 16.78 -10.67
C PRO A 439 18.92 16.89 -10.95
N LEU A 440 19.61 15.76 -10.82
CA LEU A 440 20.93 15.54 -11.38
C LEU A 440 20.96 16.04 -12.84
N LYS A 441 21.94 16.92 -13.13
CA LYS A 441 22.02 17.62 -14.42
C LYS A 441 22.10 16.60 -15.56
N GLY A 442 21.13 16.65 -16.46
CA GLY A 442 21.07 15.76 -17.61
C GLY A 442 21.80 16.30 -18.85
N GLY A 443 21.77 15.52 -19.92
CA GLY A 443 22.34 15.90 -21.23
C GLY A 443 21.63 15.22 -22.40
N GLN A 444 22.11 15.45 -23.62
CA GLN A 444 21.54 14.88 -24.82
C GLN A 444 22.60 14.68 -25.90
N LYS A 445 22.37 13.66 -26.72
CA LYS A 445 23.06 13.47 -28.00
C LYS A 445 22.02 13.56 -29.11
N ILE A 446 22.22 14.44 -30.07
CA ILE A 446 21.25 14.73 -31.14
C ILE A 446 21.85 14.36 -32.49
N ASN A 447 21.21 13.41 -33.18
CA ASN A 447 21.50 13.08 -34.58
C ASN A 447 20.23 13.32 -35.42
N GLU A 448 20.35 13.29 -36.75
CA GLU A 448 19.23 13.56 -37.66
C GLU A 448 18.01 12.67 -37.37
N ASP A 449 18.20 11.34 -37.27
CA ASP A 449 17.10 10.38 -37.09
C ASP A 449 16.96 9.83 -35.66
N SER A 450 17.88 10.17 -34.75
CA SER A 450 17.89 9.59 -33.41
C SER A 450 18.40 10.52 -32.32
N TRP A 451 17.58 10.71 -31.29
CA TRP A 451 17.87 11.57 -30.15
C TRP A 451 18.03 10.72 -28.89
N SER A 452 19.10 10.94 -28.14
CA SER A 452 19.29 10.33 -26.83
C SER A 452 19.22 11.39 -25.74
N PHE A 453 18.45 11.13 -24.69
CA PHE A 453 18.39 11.97 -23.51
C PHE A 453 18.92 11.21 -22.30
N TYR A 454 19.74 11.90 -21.51
CA TYR A 454 20.24 11.44 -20.22
C TYR A 454 19.51 12.22 -19.13
N GLY A 455 18.57 11.59 -18.43
CA GLY A 455 17.69 12.24 -17.46
C GLY A 455 17.87 11.70 -16.05
N GLY A 456 18.03 12.61 -15.08
CA GLY A 456 17.93 12.31 -13.65
C GLY A 456 16.50 12.51 -13.13
N GLY A 457 16.34 12.48 -11.81
CA GLY A 457 15.14 12.85 -11.09
C GLY A 457 14.60 11.77 -10.16
N ASP A 458 13.99 12.24 -9.06
CA ASP A 458 13.32 11.38 -8.08
C ASP A 458 12.03 10.77 -8.64
N ASP A 459 11.09 11.60 -9.14
CA ASP A 459 9.87 11.11 -9.79
C ASP A 459 9.05 12.22 -10.50
N ILE A 460 8.03 11.81 -11.25
CA ILE A 460 6.90 12.61 -11.73
C ILE A 460 5.62 12.00 -11.13
N TRP A 461 5.43 12.15 -9.81
CA TRP A 461 4.27 11.55 -9.12
C TRP A 461 3.70 12.47 -8.04
N ASN A 462 4.54 12.93 -7.10
CA ASN A 462 4.11 13.75 -5.97
C ASN A 462 3.79 15.19 -6.39
N THR A 463 3.89 16.16 -5.47
CA THR A 463 3.53 17.57 -5.76
C THR A 463 4.61 18.33 -6.54
N ASN A 464 5.81 17.76 -6.67
CA ASN A 464 6.93 18.32 -7.41
C ASN A 464 7.54 17.25 -8.31
N ASP A 465 7.74 17.61 -9.57
CA ASP A 465 8.35 16.78 -10.60
C ASP A 465 9.83 17.07 -10.72
N GLN A 466 10.62 16.01 -10.85
CA GLN A 466 12.02 16.07 -11.23
C GLN A 466 12.25 15.22 -12.49
N PHE A 467 12.76 15.80 -13.58
CA PHE A 467 13.08 15.06 -14.83
C PHE A 467 13.76 15.94 -15.87
N ARG A 468 14.30 15.34 -16.94
CA ARG A 468 14.77 16.05 -18.14
C ARG A 468 13.66 16.23 -19.17
N TYR A 469 13.46 17.45 -19.63
CA TYR A 469 12.37 17.80 -20.54
C TYR A 469 12.87 18.53 -21.79
N ALA A 470 12.71 17.92 -22.97
CA ALA A 470 12.91 18.58 -24.25
C ALA A 470 11.54 18.95 -24.84
N TYR A 471 11.31 20.21 -25.19
CA TYR A 471 9.96 20.72 -25.45
C TYR A 471 9.89 21.83 -26.49
N GLN A 472 8.68 21.98 -27.05
CA GLN A 472 8.25 23.16 -27.78
C GLN A 472 7.10 23.86 -27.04
N LYS A 473 7.01 25.19 -27.20
CA LYS A 473 5.88 25.98 -26.71
C LYS A 473 4.84 26.09 -27.83
N ILE A 474 3.64 25.54 -27.59
CA ILE A 474 2.56 25.47 -28.60
C ILE A 474 1.31 26.20 -28.10
N ASN A 475 0.55 26.76 -29.03
CA ASN A 475 -0.75 27.41 -28.80
C ASN A 475 -1.84 26.96 -29.80
N THR A 476 -1.54 26.04 -30.71
CA THR A 476 -2.46 25.48 -31.72
C THR A 476 -2.87 24.04 -31.36
N ASP A 477 -3.67 23.42 -32.23
CA ASP A 477 -3.79 21.96 -32.26
C ASP A 477 -2.50 21.33 -32.82
N PHE A 478 -2.29 20.05 -32.49
CA PHE A 478 -1.10 19.32 -32.92
C PHE A 478 -1.27 17.81 -32.73
N SER A 479 -0.39 17.04 -33.37
CA SER A 479 -0.11 15.63 -33.09
C SER A 479 1.39 15.43 -32.96
N LEU A 480 1.84 14.93 -31.81
CA LEU A 480 3.23 14.55 -31.55
C LEU A 480 3.30 13.03 -31.37
N SER A 481 4.13 12.36 -32.16
CA SER A 481 4.44 10.93 -31.98
C SER A 481 5.94 10.68 -31.94
N ILE A 482 6.33 9.65 -31.20
CA ILE A 482 7.71 9.16 -31.09
C ILE A 482 7.74 7.65 -31.15
N LYS A 483 8.87 7.10 -31.58
CA LYS A 483 9.30 5.76 -31.24
C LYS A 483 10.36 5.84 -30.14
N ILE A 484 10.26 4.95 -29.15
CA ILE A 484 11.26 4.77 -28.10
C ILE A 484 12.08 3.55 -28.51
N ASP A 485 13.38 3.71 -28.73
CA ASP A 485 14.24 2.61 -29.19
C ASP A 485 14.89 1.86 -28.02
N SER A 486 15.16 2.57 -26.92
CA SER A 486 15.68 1.96 -25.69
C SER A 486 15.46 2.86 -24.47
N LEU A 487 15.44 2.23 -23.30
CA LEU A 487 15.45 2.87 -21.99
C LEU A 487 16.34 2.04 -21.06
N TYR A 488 17.31 2.69 -20.41
CA TYR A 488 18.19 2.03 -19.43
C TYR A 488 17.42 1.74 -18.13
N ASN A 489 17.36 0.47 -17.73
CA ASN A 489 16.76 0.04 -16.46
C ASN A 489 17.68 0.35 -15.27
N VAL A 490 17.90 1.64 -14.98
CA VAL A 490 18.56 2.06 -13.73
C VAL A 490 17.63 1.90 -12.53
N HIS A 491 16.32 2.04 -12.76
CA HIS A 491 15.23 1.84 -11.79
C HIS A 491 13.95 1.44 -12.53
N GLN A 492 13.10 0.62 -11.90
CA GLN A 492 11.86 0.10 -12.50
C GLN A 492 10.83 1.17 -12.89
N TYR A 493 10.90 2.35 -12.27
CA TYR A 493 10.06 3.51 -12.59
C TYR A 493 10.80 4.58 -13.38
N ALA A 494 11.96 4.26 -13.96
CA ALA A 494 12.53 5.12 -14.99
C ALA A 494 11.47 5.32 -16.09
N LYS A 495 11.30 6.56 -16.57
CA LYS A 495 10.25 6.88 -17.54
C LYS A 495 10.88 7.41 -18.81
N ALA A 496 10.43 6.88 -19.94
CA ALA A 496 10.62 7.49 -21.26
C ALA A 496 9.24 7.75 -21.86
N GLY A 497 8.97 8.98 -22.30
CA GLY A 497 7.65 9.28 -22.84
C GLY A 497 7.45 10.66 -23.42
N LEU A 498 6.18 10.96 -23.70
CA LEU A 498 5.71 12.26 -24.13
C LEU A 498 4.92 12.93 -23.02
N MET A 499 5.18 14.23 -22.84
CA MET A 499 4.46 15.05 -21.87
C MET A 499 3.92 16.29 -22.53
N ILE A 500 2.76 16.74 -22.05
CA ILE A 500 2.31 18.12 -22.19
C ILE A 500 2.07 18.74 -20.83
N ARG A 501 2.48 19.99 -20.63
CA ARG A 501 2.41 20.67 -19.34
C ARG A 501 2.07 22.15 -19.46
N LYS A 502 1.37 22.66 -18.44
CA LYS A 502 0.90 24.06 -18.38
C LYS A 502 2.04 25.07 -18.24
N SER A 503 3.09 24.74 -17.47
CA SER A 503 4.23 25.60 -17.17
C SER A 503 5.49 24.76 -16.92
N LEU A 504 6.66 25.40 -16.86
CA LEU A 504 7.95 24.73 -16.57
C LEU A 504 8.28 24.62 -15.07
N ASN A 505 7.32 24.94 -14.18
CA ASN A 505 7.51 24.81 -12.73
C ASN A 505 7.40 23.35 -12.30
N SER A 506 8.16 22.91 -11.30
CA SER A 506 8.15 21.52 -10.79
C SER A 506 6.76 21.02 -10.42
N ASN A 507 5.87 21.90 -9.96
CA ASN A 507 4.53 21.52 -9.52
C ASN A 507 3.44 21.66 -10.60
N SER A 508 3.79 21.70 -11.89
CA SER A 508 2.85 22.05 -12.96
C SER A 508 1.77 20.99 -13.20
N ALA A 509 0.55 21.41 -13.52
CA ALA A 509 -0.45 20.57 -14.16
C ALA A 509 0.08 20.03 -15.49
N HIS A 510 -0.12 18.74 -15.75
CA HIS A 510 0.43 18.04 -16.91
C HIS A 510 -0.40 16.80 -17.30
N GLY A 511 -0.14 16.28 -18.49
CA GLY A 511 -0.48 14.91 -18.88
C GLY A 511 0.75 14.25 -19.52
N LEU A 512 0.92 12.96 -19.26
CA LEU A 512 2.07 12.14 -19.59
C LEU A 512 1.59 10.82 -20.18
N VAL A 513 2.22 10.37 -21.26
CA VAL A 513 2.20 8.97 -21.67
C VAL A 513 3.64 8.47 -21.71
N ASN A 514 3.93 7.39 -21.00
CA ASN A 514 5.27 6.85 -20.88
C ASN A 514 5.30 5.33 -20.92
N ILE A 515 6.51 4.82 -21.07
CA ILE A 515 6.87 3.41 -20.88
C ILE A 515 7.91 3.29 -19.75
N PHE A 516 7.84 2.19 -19.01
CA PHE A 516 8.81 1.76 -18.00
C PHE A 516 9.82 0.76 -18.60
N PRO A 517 10.94 0.44 -17.93
CA PRO A 517 11.90 -0.55 -18.43
C PRO A 517 11.29 -1.95 -18.59
N SER A 518 10.23 -2.27 -17.83
CA SER A 518 9.46 -3.51 -17.98
C SER A 518 8.64 -3.59 -19.28
N GLY A 519 8.54 -2.51 -20.04
CA GLY A 519 7.67 -2.41 -21.23
C GLY A 519 6.23 -2.00 -20.91
N ASN A 520 5.86 -1.96 -19.63
CA ASN A 520 4.54 -1.45 -19.22
C ASN A 520 4.39 0.03 -19.57
N THR A 521 3.24 0.38 -20.13
CA THR A 521 2.88 1.78 -20.42
C THR A 521 1.95 2.36 -19.38
N GLU A 522 1.95 3.69 -19.28
CA GLU A 522 1.13 4.43 -18.33
C GLU A 522 0.63 5.73 -18.95
N PHE A 523 -0.63 6.09 -18.62
CA PHE A 523 -1.14 7.44 -18.77
C PHE A 523 -1.21 8.11 -17.39
N GLY A 524 -0.34 9.08 -17.16
CA GLY A 524 -0.27 9.88 -15.94
C GLY A 524 -0.80 11.30 -16.16
N TYR A 525 -1.52 11.88 -15.19
CA TYR A 525 -1.99 13.25 -15.29
C TYR A 525 -2.12 13.97 -13.95
N ARG A 526 -1.92 15.28 -13.98
CA ARG A 526 -2.15 16.22 -12.88
C ARG A 526 -3.00 17.38 -13.39
N THR A 527 -4.22 17.52 -12.87
CA THR A 527 -5.18 18.51 -13.37
C THR A 527 -4.86 19.92 -12.88
N ASN A 528 -4.49 20.07 -11.60
CA ASN A 528 -4.11 21.37 -11.02
C ASN A 528 -2.67 21.36 -10.50
N ASN A 529 -2.05 22.54 -10.46
CA ASN A 529 -0.68 22.67 -9.96
C ASN A 529 -0.59 22.21 -8.49
N GLY A 530 0.44 21.44 -8.15
CA GLY A 530 0.72 21.00 -6.78
C GLY A 530 -0.13 19.84 -6.26
N GLU A 531 -0.97 19.22 -7.10
CA GLU A 531 -1.64 17.95 -6.76
C GLU A 531 -0.68 16.75 -6.94
N THR A 532 -0.96 15.62 -6.30
CA THR A 532 -0.34 14.34 -6.67
C THR A 532 -0.91 13.88 -8.02
N MET A 533 -0.05 13.30 -8.87
CA MET A 533 -0.42 12.73 -10.15
C MET A 533 -1.37 11.55 -9.95
N LYS A 534 -2.28 11.36 -10.90
CA LYS A 534 -3.10 10.15 -11.04
C LYS A 534 -2.64 9.39 -12.27
N ALA A 535 -2.73 8.07 -12.24
CA ALA A 535 -2.27 7.23 -13.34
C ALA A 535 -3.25 6.12 -13.69
N LYS A 536 -3.17 5.66 -14.94
CA LYS A 536 -3.87 4.50 -15.46
C LYS A 536 -2.87 3.65 -16.26
N SER A 537 -2.77 2.37 -15.90
CA SER A 537 -1.92 1.41 -16.61
C SER A 537 -2.41 1.17 -18.04
N GLY A 538 -1.48 1.06 -18.96
CA GLY A 538 -1.68 0.63 -20.34
C GLY A 538 -1.18 -0.80 -20.57
N PRO A 539 -1.17 -1.27 -21.83
CA PRO A 539 -0.61 -2.56 -22.19
C PRO A 539 0.92 -2.60 -21.99
N GLN A 540 1.45 -3.81 -21.85
CA GLN A 540 2.88 -4.06 -21.94
C GLN A 540 3.26 -4.16 -23.42
N ILE A 541 4.27 -3.40 -23.83
CA ILE A 541 4.79 -3.42 -25.20
C ILE A 541 6.29 -3.69 -25.18
N ASP A 542 6.78 -4.39 -26.20
CA ASP A 542 8.23 -4.50 -26.40
C ASP A 542 8.81 -3.10 -26.61
N LEU A 543 9.78 -2.72 -25.78
CA LEU A 543 10.48 -1.44 -25.86
C LEU A 543 10.97 -1.15 -27.27
N LYS A 544 11.45 -2.16 -28.02
CA LYS A 544 11.94 -1.94 -29.40
C LYS A 544 10.86 -1.50 -30.39
N ASN A 545 9.60 -1.74 -30.06
CA ASN A 545 8.42 -1.42 -30.87
C ASN A 545 7.57 -0.31 -30.24
N ALA A 546 8.02 0.29 -29.14
CA ALA A 546 7.22 1.23 -28.36
C ALA A 546 7.01 2.54 -29.11
N LYS A 547 5.78 2.80 -29.57
CA LYS A 547 5.39 4.09 -30.14
C LYS A 547 4.31 4.76 -29.31
N LEU A 548 4.52 6.03 -29.00
CA LEU A 548 3.62 6.84 -28.17
C LEU A 548 3.17 8.06 -28.96
N LYS A 549 1.96 8.56 -28.67
CA LYS A 549 1.41 9.75 -29.33
C LYS A 549 0.56 10.59 -28.39
N ILE A 550 0.69 11.91 -28.51
CA ILE A 550 -0.20 12.90 -27.92
C ILE A 550 -0.86 13.66 -29.07
N LYS A 551 -2.20 13.76 -29.04
CA LYS A 551 -2.97 14.56 -29.99
C LYS A 551 -3.78 15.60 -29.24
N LYS A 552 -3.72 16.86 -29.66
CA LYS A 552 -4.58 17.92 -29.14
C LYS A 552 -5.58 18.36 -30.21
N LEU A 553 -6.86 18.40 -29.82
CA LEU A 553 -7.95 18.97 -30.61
C LEU A 553 -8.77 19.92 -29.73
N GLY A 554 -8.73 21.22 -30.02
CA GLY A 554 -9.38 22.26 -29.24
C GLY A 554 -8.88 22.31 -27.78
N LYS A 555 -9.72 21.85 -26.84
CA LYS A 555 -9.44 21.82 -25.38
C LYS A 555 -9.16 20.43 -24.83
N ILE A 556 -9.18 19.41 -25.68
CA ILE A 556 -8.95 18.02 -25.29
C ILE A 556 -7.60 17.58 -25.80
N ILE A 557 -6.88 16.85 -24.95
CA ILE A 557 -5.64 16.19 -25.30
C ILE A 557 -5.84 14.69 -25.08
N GLU A 558 -5.53 13.90 -26.09
CA GLU A 558 -5.64 12.46 -26.08
C GLU A 558 -4.25 11.82 -26.11
N PHE A 559 -4.10 10.73 -25.37
CA PHE A 559 -2.84 10.02 -25.14
C PHE A 559 -2.96 8.59 -25.66
N PHE A 560 -2.01 8.16 -26.48
CA PHE A 560 -2.06 6.88 -27.17
C PHE A 560 -0.77 6.10 -27.07
N VAL A 561 -0.92 4.78 -27.14
CA VAL A 561 0.13 3.79 -27.35
C VAL A 561 -0.18 3.02 -28.63
N LEU A 562 0.84 2.66 -29.40
CA LEU A 562 0.68 1.72 -30.51
C LEU A 562 0.79 0.30 -29.96
N ASP A 563 -0.29 -0.47 -30.11
CA ASP A 563 -0.42 -1.85 -29.63
C ASP A 563 -0.92 -2.70 -30.80
N SER A 564 -0.19 -3.76 -31.15
CA SER A 564 -0.57 -4.69 -32.23
C SER A 564 -0.87 -4.01 -33.58
N ASN A 565 -0.12 -2.96 -33.91
CA ASN A 565 -0.26 -2.06 -35.07
C ASN A 565 -1.43 -1.06 -35.04
N ASP A 566 -2.21 -1.01 -33.96
CA ASP A 566 -3.32 -0.07 -33.78
C ASP A 566 -3.05 0.95 -32.68
N TRP A 567 -3.41 2.22 -32.93
CA TRP A 567 -3.29 3.27 -31.93
C TRP A 567 -4.40 3.16 -30.89
N ARG A 568 -4.06 2.67 -29.71
CA ARG A 568 -4.96 2.55 -28.57
C ARG A 568 -4.93 3.80 -27.70
N LYS A 569 -6.10 4.42 -27.47
CA LYS A 569 -6.24 5.54 -26.53
C LYS A 569 -6.16 5.04 -25.09
N LEU A 570 -5.23 5.58 -24.31
CA LEU A 570 -5.08 5.27 -22.88
C LEU A 570 -5.93 6.19 -22.01
N GLY A 571 -5.98 7.46 -22.36
CA GLY A 571 -6.75 8.47 -21.65
C GLY A 571 -6.76 9.82 -22.36
N GLU A 572 -7.43 10.78 -21.72
CA GLU A 572 -7.57 12.14 -22.22
C GLU A 572 -7.54 13.15 -21.07
N LEU A 573 -7.19 14.40 -21.39
CA LEU A 573 -7.08 15.50 -20.45
C LEU A 573 -7.79 16.74 -21.00
N ASN A 574 -8.70 17.31 -20.20
CA ASN A 574 -9.35 18.57 -20.51
C ASN A 574 -8.50 19.75 -19.98
N ILE A 575 -7.99 20.56 -20.90
CA ILE A 575 -7.11 21.69 -20.61
C ILE A 575 -7.84 23.05 -20.62
N THR A 576 -9.15 23.08 -20.42
CA THR A 576 -9.94 24.34 -20.43
C THR A 576 -9.43 25.36 -19.41
N LYS A 577 -8.93 24.89 -18.26
CA LYS A 577 -8.32 25.72 -17.20
C LYS A 577 -6.85 26.06 -17.44
N TRP A 578 -6.30 25.66 -18.59
CA TRP A 578 -4.95 26.02 -19.00
C TRP A 578 -4.99 27.33 -19.80
N GLY A 579 -3.87 28.06 -19.76
CA GLY A 579 -3.71 29.28 -20.56
C GLY A 579 -3.66 28.98 -22.06
N LYS A 580 -3.43 30.01 -22.87
CA LYS A 580 -3.40 29.88 -24.34
C LYS A 580 -2.16 29.15 -24.88
N SER A 581 -1.11 29.01 -24.09
CA SER A 581 0.13 28.35 -24.49
C SER A 581 0.56 27.32 -23.46
N PHE A 582 1.10 26.21 -23.93
CA PHE A 582 1.56 25.07 -23.14
C PHE A 582 2.86 24.53 -23.74
N TYR A 583 3.51 23.61 -23.03
CA TYR A 583 4.77 23.01 -23.46
C TYR A 583 4.52 21.53 -23.73
N VAL A 584 4.83 21.05 -24.94
CA VAL A 584 4.77 19.62 -25.29
C VAL A 584 6.15 19.12 -25.67
N GLY A 585 6.47 17.87 -25.35
CA GLY A 585 7.70 17.25 -25.77
C GLY A 585 8.03 15.94 -25.08
N ILE A 586 9.33 15.62 -25.05
CA ILE A 586 9.89 14.35 -24.59
C ILE A 586 10.33 14.50 -23.13
N ALA A 587 9.91 13.55 -22.29
CA ALA A 587 10.29 13.45 -20.88
C ALA A 587 11.13 12.19 -20.63
N THR A 588 12.23 12.36 -19.90
CA THR A 588 13.14 11.28 -19.48
C THR A 588 13.48 11.43 -18.01
N LEU A 589 13.29 10.36 -17.23
CA LEU A 589 13.43 10.33 -15.76
C LEU A 589 14.13 9.02 -15.32
N SER A 590 15.11 9.10 -14.43
CA SER A 590 15.77 7.92 -13.85
C SER A 590 15.00 7.25 -12.72
N HIS A 591 14.22 8.02 -11.96
CA HIS A 591 13.63 7.59 -10.67
C HIS A 591 14.69 7.20 -9.62
N ASP A 592 15.91 7.67 -9.84
CA ASP A 592 17.03 7.56 -8.94
C ASP A 592 17.90 8.78 -9.21
N ASP A 593 17.68 9.87 -8.47
CA ASP A 593 18.41 11.12 -8.74
C ASP A 593 19.89 11.06 -8.35
N SER A 594 20.37 9.91 -7.85
CA SER A 594 21.81 9.68 -7.69
C SER A 594 22.52 9.37 -9.01
N GLN A 595 21.77 9.04 -10.08
CA GLN A 595 22.31 8.71 -11.40
C GLN A 595 21.35 9.04 -12.55
N LEU A 596 21.87 9.11 -13.77
CA LEU A 596 21.08 9.36 -14.98
C LEU A 596 20.62 8.03 -15.60
N THR A 597 19.38 7.99 -16.11
CA THR A 597 18.98 7.01 -17.13
C THR A 597 19.27 7.55 -18.52
N LYS A 598 19.43 6.66 -19.50
CA LYS A 598 19.48 6.99 -20.93
C LYS A 598 18.23 6.46 -21.62
N ALA A 599 17.54 7.32 -22.34
CA ALA A 599 16.47 6.95 -23.26
C ALA A 599 16.83 7.39 -24.69
N GLN A 600 16.56 6.52 -25.66
CA GLN A 600 16.78 6.80 -27.08
C GLN A 600 15.44 6.82 -27.82
N TYR A 601 15.31 7.80 -28.70
CA TYR A 601 14.09 8.10 -29.44
C TYR A 601 14.40 8.24 -30.93
N SER A 602 13.45 7.82 -31.76
CA SER A 602 13.44 7.99 -33.22
C SER A 602 12.01 8.31 -33.68
N GLU A 603 11.84 8.54 -34.98
CA GLU A 603 10.52 8.86 -35.58
C GLU A 603 9.79 10.01 -34.86
N ILE A 604 10.53 11.06 -34.49
CA ILE A 604 10.00 12.21 -33.73
C ILE A 604 9.24 13.12 -34.70
N ASN A 605 7.92 12.98 -34.71
CA ASN A 605 7.03 13.65 -35.66
C ASN A 605 6.07 14.60 -34.93
N LEU A 606 6.23 15.91 -35.14
CA LEU A 606 5.31 16.94 -34.65
C LEU A 606 4.60 17.60 -35.83
N ILE A 607 3.28 17.50 -35.86
CA ILE A 607 2.41 18.03 -36.91
C ILE A 607 1.41 18.99 -36.26
N TYR A 608 1.11 20.13 -36.90
CA TYR A 608 0.18 21.15 -36.40
C TYR A 608 -1.20 21.06 -37.06
#